data_AF-A0A951N6D4-F1
#
_entry.id   AF-A0A951N6D4-F1
#
_cell.length_a   1.000
_cell.length_b   1.000
_cell.length_c   1.000
_cell.angle_alpha   90.00
_cell.angle_beta   90.00
_cell.angle_gamma   90.00
#
_symmetry.space_group_name_H-M   'P 1'
#
loop_
_entity.id
_entity.type
_entity.pdbx_description
1 polymer ?
#
loop_
_entity_poly.entity_id
_entity_poly.type
_entity_poly.pdbx_seq_one_letter_code
_entity_poly.pdbx_strand_id
1 'polypeptide(L)'
;MNNFQKPQGIAFAFRGLDAAILARALCLTASLIQNSEPYGLKLQKYEDWWQHDGLRFAKGVLSLHELFEMVESPRSLLWATPADSDVCVGIAPEKGGWYLRFRLEWDDAGFDLTGTFDFIVPPQWESRFEAEVVANLAVLPEKWDAESFYRRILGSEV
;
A
#
# COMPACT_ATOMS: atom_id res chain seq x y z
N MET A 1 -22.45 6.95 -4.54
CA MET A 1 -21.48 8.06 -4.50
C MET A 1 -20.42 7.70 -3.47
N ASN A 2 -19.18 7.47 -3.91
CA ASN A 2 -18.07 7.14 -3.01
C ASN A 2 -17.67 8.40 -2.25
N ASN A 3 -18.03 8.50 -0.97
CA ASN A 3 -17.42 9.48 -0.07
C ASN A 3 -15.99 9.02 0.20
N PHE A 4 -15.07 9.37 -0.70
CA PHE A 4 -13.64 9.22 -0.44
C PHE A 4 -13.29 10.09 0.77
N GLN A 5 -13.02 9.44 1.90
CA GLN A 5 -12.37 10.11 3.01
C GLN A 5 -10.87 10.10 2.76
N LYS A 6 -10.27 11.28 2.85
CA LYS A 6 -8.81 11.42 2.82
C LYS A 6 -8.20 10.51 3.89
N PRO A 7 -7.03 9.90 3.62
CA PRO A 7 -6.33 9.12 4.62
C PRO A 7 -6.00 9.98 5.85
N GLN A 8 -6.06 9.39 7.03
CA GLN A 8 -5.70 10.03 8.30
C GLN A 8 -4.70 9.15 9.03
N GLY A 9 -3.84 9.77 9.85
CA GLY A 9 -2.83 9.09 10.64
C GLY A 9 -1.43 9.29 10.08
N ILE A 10 -0.65 8.22 10.03
CA ILE A 10 0.77 8.27 9.72
C ILE A 10 1.03 7.44 8.47
N ALA A 11 1.69 8.05 7.49
CA ALA A 11 2.08 7.40 6.25
C ALA A 11 3.54 6.94 6.35
N PHE A 12 3.77 5.67 6.04
CA PHE A 12 5.09 5.08 5.85
C PHE A 12 5.27 4.78 4.37
N ALA A 13 6.22 5.45 3.73
CA ALA A 13 6.43 5.41 2.29
C ALA A 13 7.79 4.78 1.95
N PHE A 14 7.76 3.70 1.18
CA PHE A 14 8.94 3.00 0.68
C PHE A 14 9.06 3.16 -0.83
N ARG A 15 10.26 3.47 -1.31
CA ARG A 15 10.55 3.73 -2.73
C ARG A 15 11.72 2.88 -3.18
N GLY A 16 11.74 2.52 -4.46
CA GLY A 16 12.86 1.80 -5.09
C GLY A 16 13.15 0.44 -4.45
N LEU A 17 12.13 -0.25 -3.94
CA LEU A 17 12.30 -1.59 -3.39
C LEU A 17 12.48 -2.58 -4.54
N ASP A 18 13.43 -3.51 -4.40
CA ASP A 18 13.42 -4.68 -5.28
C ASP A 18 12.15 -5.51 -5.04
N ALA A 19 11.74 -6.25 -6.05
CA ALA A 19 10.49 -7.00 -6.01
C ALA A 19 10.39 -8.02 -4.86
N ALA A 20 11.51 -8.62 -4.45
CA ALA A 20 11.53 -9.60 -3.37
C ALA A 20 11.37 -8.92 -2.00
N ILE A 21 12.03 -7.79 -1.76
CA ILE A 21 11.82 -6.97 -0.57
C ILE A 21 10.39 -6.42 -0.54
N LEU A 22 9.84 -5.97 -1.67
CA LEU A 22 8.46 -5.50 -1.74
C LEU A 22 7.46 -6.61 -1.34
N ALA A 23 7.58 -7.81 -1.92
CA ALA A 23 6.72 -8.95 -1.56
C ALA A 23 6.84 -9.29 -0.07
N ARG A 24 8.05 -9.31 0.47
CA ARG A 24 8.27 -9.53 1.90
C ARG A 24 7.62 -8.45 2.77
N ALA A 25 7.81 -7.18 2.42
CA ALA A 25 7.23 -6.05 3.16
C ALA A 25 5.69 -6.12 3.16
N LEU A 26 5.08 -6.47 2.03
CA LEU A 26 3.63 -6.62 1.90
C LEU A 26 3.10 -7.84 2.66
N CYS A 27 3.81 -8.98 2.66
CA CYS A 27 3.46 -10.14 3.48
C CYS A 27 3.50 -9.84 4.98
N LEU A 28 4.52 -9.12 5.44
CA LEU A 28 4.63 -8.68 6.85
C LEU A 28 3.49 -7.71 7.20
N THR A 29 3.17 -6.80 6.28
CA THR A 29 2.05 -5.86 6.44
C THR A 29 0.70 -6.58 6.47
N ALA A 30 0.46 -7.54 5.58
CA ALA A 30 -0.74 -8.37 5.59
C ALA A 30 -0.86 -9.16 6.90
N SER A 31 0.25 -9.66 7.45
CA SER A 31 0.28 -10.32 8.76
C SER A 31 -0.08 -9.37 9.90
N LEU A 32 0.44 -8.15 9.90
CA LEU A 32 0.06 -7.12 10.88
C LEU A 32 -1.44 -6.81 10.81
N ILE A 33 -1.98 -6.66 9.61
CA ILE A 33 -3.42 -6.41 9.39
C ILE A 33 -4.23 -7.59 9.95
N GLN A 34 -3.87 -8.83 9.60
CA GLN A 34 -4.54 -10.03 10.09
C GLN A 34 -4.57 -10.10 11.63
N ASN A 35 -3.50 -9.68 12.30
CA ASN A 35 -3.40 -9.69 13.76
C ASN A 35 -4.11 -8.52 14.44
N SER A 36 -4.47 -7.48 13.69
CA SER A 36 -5.02 -6.24 14.25
C SER A 36 -6.50 -6.05 13.94
N GLU A 37 -7.01 -6.76 12.94
CA GLU A 37 -8.37 -6.65 12.45
C GLU A 37 -9.24 -7.86 12.87
N PRO A 38 -10.57 -7.70 12.96
CA PRO A 38 -11.46 -8.80 13.30
C PRO A 38 -11.49 -9.86 12.20
N TYR A 39 -11.74 -11.11 12.62
CA TYR A 39 -11.90 -12.23 11.69
C TYR A 39 -13.04 -11.97 10.70
N GLY A 40 -12.81 -12.31 9.42
CA GLY A 40 -13.78 -12.11 8.35
C GLY A 40 -13.88 -10.67 7.83
N LEU A 41 -12.91 -9.80 8.16
CA LEU A 41 -12.80 -8.47 7.56
C LEU A 41 -12.83 -8.57 6.02
N LYS A 42 -13.71 -7.76 5.42
CA LYS A 42 -13.79 -7.55 3.97
C LYS A 42 -12.94 -6.34 3.59
N LEU A 43 -12.02 -6.54 2.66
CA LEU A 43 -11.13 -5.51 2.14
C LEU A 43 -11.64 -5.03 0.79
N GLN A 44 -11.67 -3.71 0.60
CA GLN A 44 -11.97 -3.11 -0.69
C GLN A 44 -10.67 -2.95 -1.48
N LYS A 45 -10.65 -3.46 -2.71
CA LYS A 45 -9.58 -3.24 -3.68
C LYS A 45 -9.89 -2.05 -4.56
N TYR A 46 -8.89 -1.24 -4.83
CA TYR A 46 -8.95 -0.07 -5.69
C TYR A 46 -7.85 -0.12 -6.74
N GLU A 47 -8.13 0.46 -7.91
CA GLU A 47 -7.09 1.13 -8.68
C GLU A 47 -6.96 2.55 -8.10
N ASP A 48 -5.79 2.84 -7.55
CA ASP A 48 -5.45 4.10 -6.90
C ASP A 48 -4.76 5.02 -7.91
N TRP A 49 -5.43 6.14 -8.22
CA TRP A 49 -5.00 7.15 -9.19
C TRP A 49 -4.54 8.43 -8.49
N TRP A 50 -4.04 8.34 -7.24
CA TRP A 50 -3.68 9.56 -6.51
C TRP A 50 -2.59 10.39 -7.21
N GLN A 51 -1.69 9.77 -7.96
CA GLN A 51 -0.66 10.46 -8.73
C GLN A 51 -1.22 11.21 -9.95
N HIS A 52 -2.40 10.81 -10.44
CA HIS A 52 -3.05 11.41 -11.60
C HIS A 52 -3.95 12.57 -11.20
N ASP A 53 -5.08 12.24 -10.56
CA ASP A 53 -6.17 13.18 -10.29
C ASP A 53 -6.73 13.07 -8.86
N GLY A 54 -6.12 12.23 -8.02
CA GLY A 54 -6.58 12.00 -6.66
C GLY A 54 -7.74 11.02 -6.54
N LEU A 55 -8.11 10.33 -7.62
CA LEU A 55 -9.23 9.40 -7.61
C LEU A 55 -8.81 7.99 -7.16
N ARG A 56 -9.83 7.20 -6.83
CA ARG A 56 -9.71 5.75 -6.66
C ARG A 56 -10.95 5.06 -7.21
N PHE A 57 -10.75 3.98 -7.95
CA PHE A 57 -11.83 3.21 -8.58
C PHE A 57 -11.92 1.85 -7.92
N ALA A 58 -13.05 1.56 -7.27
CA ALA A 58 -13.27 0.26 -6.66
C ALA A 58 -13.24 -0.84 -7.73
N LYS A 59 -12.47 -1.91 -7.48
CA LYS A 59 -12.33 -3.06 -8.38
C LYS A 59 -12.93 -4.33 -7.83
N GLY A 60 -13.24 -4.36 -6.54
CA GLY A 60 -13.91 -5.49 -5.91
C GLY A 60 -13.64 -5.56 -4.42
N VAL A 61 -14.15 -6.63 -3.82
CA VAL A 61 -13.90 -6.99 -2.43
C VAL A 61 -13.00 -8.21 -2.42
N LEU A 62 -12.07 -8.25 -1.48
CA LEU A 62 -11.21 -9.40 -1.22
C LEU A 62 -11.14 -9.70 0.29
N SER A 63 -10.83 -10.95 0.60
CA SER A 63 -10.52 -11.46 1.93
C SER A 63 -9.05 -11.26 2.28
N LEU A 64 -8.71 -11.39 3.56
CA LEU A 64 -7.30 -11.42 3.97
C LEU A 64 -6.49 -12.55 3.30
N HIS A 65 -7.12 -13.70 3.02
CA HIS A 65 -6.45 -14.79 2.33
C HIS A 65 -6.07 -14.39 0.90
N GLU A 66 -7.00 -13.80 0.15
CA GLU A 66 -6.75 -13.28 -1.19
C GLU A 66 -5.71 -12.13 -1.19
N LEU A 67 -5.61 -11.35 -0.10
CA LEU A 67 -4.52 -10.39 0.07
C LEU A 67 -3.16 -11.09 0.14
N PHE A 68 -3.03 -12.17 0.91
CA PHE A 68 -1.79 -12.94 0.97
C PHE A 68 -1.41 -13.53 -0.39
N GLU A 69 -2.36 -14.17 -1.09
CA GLU A 69 -2.13 -14.71 -2.44
C GLU A 69 -1.66 -13.62 -3.42
N MET A 70 -2.19 -12.40 -3.29
CA MET A 70 -1.81 -11.26 -4.12
C MET A 70 -0.37 -10.81 -3.89
N VAL A 71 0.14 -10.93 -2.66
CA VAL A 71 1.44 -10.35 -2.26
C VAL A 71 2.52 -11.37 -1.94
N GLU A 72 2.23 -12.67 -2.04
CA GLU A 72 3.12 -13.77 -1.64
C GLU A 72 4.45 -13.81 -2.42
N SER A 73 4.48 -13.28 -3.64
CA SER A 73 5.63 -13.36 -4.52
C SER A 73 5.75 -12.17 -5.47
N PRO A 74 6.97 -11.85 -5.96
CA PRO A 74 7.18 -10.86 -7.02
C PRO A 74 6.27 -11.06 -8.24
N ARG A 75 6.04 -12.32 -8.62
CA ARG A 75 5.19 -12.68 -9.75
C ARG A 75 3.72 -12.34 -9.47
N SER A 76 3.22 -12.66 -8.29
CA SER A 76 1.85 -12.34 -7.87
C SER A 76 1.63 -10.82 -7.84
N LEU A 77 2.61 -10.06 -7.34
CA LEU A 77 2.59 -8.59 -7.35
C LEU A 77 2.53 -8.02 -8.76
N LEU A 78 3.36 -8.52 -9.67
CA LEU A 78 3.39 -8.05 -11.06
C LEU A 78 2.03 -8.28 -11.74
N TRP A 79 1.40 -9.42 -11.50
CA TRP A 79 0.06 -9.72 -12.03
C TRP A 79 -1.06 -8.91 -11.37
N ALA A 80 -0.89 -8.53 -10.10
CA ALA A 80 -1.85 -7.71 -9.40
C ALA A 80 -1.79 -6.23 -9.79
N THR A 81 -0.62 -5.77 -10.24
CA THR A 81 -0.35 -4.36 -10.56
C THR A 81 -1.04 -3.93 -11.85
N PRO A 82 -1.73 -2.79 -11.88
CA PRO A 82 -2.34 -2.24 -13.10
C PRO A 82 -1.29 -1.95 -14.18
N ALA A 83 -1.68 -2.11 -15.45
CA ALA A 83 -0.78 -1.88 -16.59
C ALA A 83 -0.47 -0.39 -16.83
N ASP A 84 -1.34 0.51 -16.38
CA ASP A 84 -1.17 1.96 -16.53
C ASP A 84 -0.03 2.44 -15.64
N SER A 85 0.82 3.36 -16.13
CA SER A 85 1.86 3.99 -15.33
C SER A 85 1.25 4.84 -14.22
N ASP A 86 1.89 4.90 -13.05
CA ASP A 86 1.44 5.70 -11.91
C ASP A 86 0.13 5.27 -11.20
N VAL A 87 -0.55 4.21 -11.67
CA VAL A 87 -1.70 3.62 -10.94
C VAL A 87 -1.22 2.56 -9.95
N CYS A 88 -1.56 2.71 -8.68
CA CYS A 88 -1.24 1.71 -7.64
C CYS A 88 -2.41 0.75 -7.40
N VAL A 89 -2.09 -0.41 -6.83
CA VAL A 89 -3.09 -1.24 -6.14
C VAL A 89 -3.37 -0.58 -4.80
N GLY A 90 -4.62 -0.20 -4.54
CA GLY A 90 -5.07 0.30 -3.24
C GLY A 90 -5.91 -0.73 -2.50
N ILE A 91 -5.71 -0.87 -1.19
CA ILE A 91 -6.43 -1.82 -0.33
C ILE A 91 -6.79 -1.12 0.98
N ALA A 92 -8.05 -1.24 1.40
CA ALA A 92 -8.54 -0.64 2.64
C ALA A 92 -9.72 -1.40 3.20
N PRO A 93 -10.00 -1.32 4.51
CA PRO A 93 -11.25 -1.80 5.07
C PRO A 93 -12.41 -0.90 4.62
N GLU A 94 -13.62 -1.46 4.53
CA GLU A 94 -14.81 -0.72 4.08
C GLU A 94 -15.11 0.52 4.94
N LYS A 95 -14.85 0.44 6.25
CA LYS A 95 -15.09 1.51 7.22
C LYS A 95 -13.92 2.49 7.37
N GLY A 96 -12.88 2.36 6.56
CA GLY A 96 -11.63 3.12 6.71
C GLY A 96 -10.85 2.71 7.96
N GLY A 97 -9.75 3.44 8.24
CA GLY A 97 -8.88 3.20 9.38
C GLY A 97 -7.41 3.10 8.99
N TRP A 98 -7.13 2.38 7.90
CA TRP A 98 -5.81 2.30 7.27
C TRP A 98 -5.96 2.25 5.75
N TYR A 99 -4.85 2.48 5.06
CA TYR A 99 -4.79 2.40 3.61
C TYR A 99 -3.45 1.84 3.16
N LEU A 100 -3.49 0.72 2.46
CA LEU A 100 -2.34 0.09 1.82
C LEU A 100 -2.35 0.44 0.35
N ARG A 101 -1.21 0.89 -0.18
CA ARG A 101 -1.01 1.01 -1.61
C ARG A 101 0.35 0.49 -2.02
N PHE A 102 0.42 -0.16 -3.16
CA PHE A 102 1.68 -0.64 -3.71
C PHE A 102 1.65 -0.71 -5.22
N ARG A 103 2.83 -0.79 -5.81
CA ARG A 103 3.03 -0.96 -7.24
C ARG A 103 4.37 -1.65 -7.48
N LEU A 104 4.40 -2.52 -8.48
CA LEU A 104 5.62 -3.12 -8.98
C LEU A 104 5.72 -2.86 -10.49
N GLU A 105 6.84 -2.34 -10.95
CA GLU A 105 7.08 -2.02 -12.34
C GLU A 105 8.52 -2.34 -12.76
N TRP A 106 8.76 -2.35 -14.06
CA TRP A 106 10.11 -2.41 -14.58
C TRP A 106 10.78 -1.06 -14.40
N ASP A 107 12.07 -1.07 -14.07
CA ASP A 107 12.88 0.14 -14.08
C ASP A 107 12.99 0.74 -15.49
N ASP A 108 13.50 1.97 -15.58
CA ASP A 108 13.63 2.70 -16.86
C ASP A 108 14.47 1.93 -17.91
N ALA A 109 15.39 1.09 -17.44
CA ALA A 109 16.24 0.26 -18.30
C ALA A 109 15.57 -1.06 -18.72
N GLY A 110 14.45 -1.44 -18.09
CA GLY A 110 13.69 -2.65 -18.38
C GLY A 110 14.36 -3.94 -17.91
N PHE A 111 15.31 -3.86 -16.99
CA PHE A 111 16.10 -5.01 -16.51
C PHE A 111 15.63 -5.52 -15.15
N ASP A 112 15.22 -4.62 -14.27
CA ASP A 112 14.92 -4.95 -12.89
C ASP A 112 13.47 -4.56 -12.54
N LEU A 113 12.84 -5.39 -11.70
CA LEU A 113 11.54 -5.05 -11.12
C LEU A 113 11.74 -4.25 -9.85
N THR A 114 11.29 -3.01 -9.87
CA THR A 114 11.31 -2.08 -8.74
C THR A 114 9.90 -1.74 -8.33
N GLY A 115 9.71 -1.36 -7.08
CA GLY A 115 8.39 -1.02 -6.61
C GLY A 115 8.33 -0.07 -5.44
N THR A 116 7.09 0.33 -5.19
CA THR A 116 6.72 1.27 -4.14
C THR A 116 5.65 0.65 -3.26
N PHE A 117 5.68 1.03 -1.99
CA PHE A 117 4.75 0.56 -0.98
C PHE A 117 4.51 1.69 0.00
N ASP A 118 3.24 2.06 0.20
CA ASP A 118 2.84 2.98 1.24
C ASP A 118 1.81 2.34 2.13
N PHE A 119 1.96 2.57 3.43
CA PHE A 119 0.98 2.16 4.41
C PHE A 119 0.63 3.33 5.31
N ILE A 120 -0.64 3.73 5.24
CA ILE A 120 -1.21 4.76 6.08
C ILE A 120 -1.95 4.07 7.20
N VAL A 121 -1.51 4.32 8.43
CA VAL A 121 -2.00 3.63 9.62
C VAL A 121 -2.52 4.62 10.65
N PRO A 122 -3.46 4.20 11.50
CA PRO A 122 -3.85 5.03 12.62
C PRO A 122 -2.71 5.07 13.66
N PRO A 123 -2.58 6.13 14.48
CA PRO A 123 -1.43 6.31 15.37
C PRO A 123 -1.15 5.13 16.31
N GLN A 124 -2.18 4.43 16.77
CA GLN A 124 -2.03 3.26 17.65
C GLN A 124 -1.33 2.06 16.98
N TRP A 125 -1.16 2.04 15.66
CA TRP A 125 -0.45 0.99 14.93
C TRP A 125 1.00 1.35 14.63
N GLU A 126 1.41 2.60 14.83
CA GLU A 126 2.73 3.12 14.48
C GLU A 126 3.88 2.25 15.03
N SER A 127 3.97 2.11 16.36
CA SER A 127 5.05 1.35 17.00
C SER A 127 5.02 -0.14 16.64
N ARG A 128 3.83 -0.69 16.36
CA ARG A 128 3.70 -2.08 15.91
C ARG A 128 4.17 -2.26 14.49
N PHE A 129 3.81 -1.35 13.58
CA PHE A 129 4.29 -1.39 12.21
C PHE A 129 5.82 -1.25 12.16
N GLU A 130 6.38 -0.36 12.97
CA GLU A 130 7.83 -0.20 13.09
C GLU A 130 8.51 -1.49 13.59
N ALA A 131 7.98 -2.13 14.63
CA ALA A 131 8.57 -3.33 15.21
C ALA A 131 8.36 -4.60 14.37
N GLU A 132 7.17 -4.77 13.79
CA GLU A 132 6.79 -6.01 13.08
C GLU A 132 7.19 -5.96 11.60
N VAL A 133 7.16 -4.78 10.97
CA VAL A 133 7.44 -4.62 9.53
C VAL A 133 8.78 -3.94 9.32
N VAL A 134 8.93 -2.68 9.74
CA VAL A 134 10.12 -1.86 9.39
C VAL A 134 11.41 -2.48 9.91
N ALA A 135 11.44 -2.96 11.16
CA ALA A 135 12.63 -3.58 11.75
C ALA A 135 13.07 -4.88 11.04
N ASN A 136 12.18 -5.49 10.26
CA ASN A 136 12.45 -6.70 9.49
C ASN A 136 12.84 -6.41 8.03
N LEU A 137 12.93 -5.13 7.65
CA LEU A 137 13.36 -4.67 6.34
C LEU A 137 14.74 -4.03 6.42
N ALA A 138 15.55 -4.21 5.38
CA ALA A 138 16.85 -3.54 5.25
C ALA A 138 16.74 -2.11 4.70
N VAL A 139 15.51 -1.60 4.56
CA VAL A 139 15.17 -0.30 3.99
C VAL A 139 14.27 0.43 4.97
N LEU A 140 14.56 1.71 5.20
CA LEU A 140 13.75 2.56 6.06
C LEU A 140 12.71 3.33 5.23
N PRO A 141 11.46 3.44 5.71
CA PRO A 141 10.47 4.29 5.07
C PRO A 141 10.74 5.77 5.32
N GLU A 142 10.28 6.61 4.40
CA GLU A 142 9.98 7.99 4.73
C GLU A 142 8.68 8.02 5.54
N LYS A 143 8.67 8.79 6.63
CA LYS A 143 7.53 8.89 7.53
C LYS A 143 6.91 10.28 7.45
N TRP A 144 5.60 10.32 7.30
CA TRP A 144 4.85 11.54 7.05
C TRP A 144 3.55 11.57 7.86
N ASP A 145 3.07 12.78 8.17
CA ASP A 145 1.65 12.98 8.41
C ASP A 145 0.86 12.60 7.15
N ALA A 146 -0.25 11.87 7.31
CA ALA A 146 -1.01 11.34 6.18
C ALA A 146 -1.58 12.42 5.25
N GLU A 147 -1.96 13.60 5.77
CA GLU A 147 -2.46 14.68 4.93
C GLU A 147 -1.33 15.29 4.09
N SER A 148 -0.18 15.52 4.73
CA SER A 148 1.02 16.05 4.06
C SER A 148 1.48 15.09 2.97
N PHE A 149 1.51 13.79 3.27
CA PHE A 149 1.80 12.73 2.32
C PHE A 149 0.84 12.72 1.12
N TYR A 150 -0.46 12.81 1.39
CA TYR A 150 -1.48 12.84 0.34
C TYR A 150 -1.33 14.06 -0.58
N ARG A 151 -1.02 15.25 -0.02
CA ARG A 151 -0.74 16.45 -0.82
C ARG A 151 0.51 16.30 -1.68
N ARG A 152 1.57 15.68 -1.14
CA ARG A 152 2.79 15.38 -1.89
C ARG A 152 2.53 14.46 -3.08
N ILE A 153 1.77 13.39 -2.88
CA ILE A 153 1.43 12.46 -3.98
C ILE A 153 0.66 13.17 -5.10
N LEU A 154 -0.27 14.06 -4.75
CA LEU A 154 -1.05 14.83 -5.73
C LEU A 154 -0.22 15.87 -6.51
N GLY A 155 1.09 15.98 -6.27
CA GLY A 155 1.90 17.06 -6.81
C GLY A 155 1.45 18.45 -6.34
N SER A 156 0.73 18.51 -5.20
CA SER A 156 0.13 19.72 -4.67
C SER A 156 1.00 20.42 -3.60
N GLU A 157 2.31 20.19 -3.62
CA GLU A 157 3.22 20.91 -2.70
C GLU A 157 3.50 22.34 -3.17
N VAL A 158 3.15 23.28 -2.29
CA VAL A 158 3.88 24.53 -2.03
C VAL A 158 4.74 24.30 -0.80
#